data_AF-A0A9E4AMA0-F1
#
_entry.id   AF-A0A9E4AMA0-F1
#
_cell.length_a   1.000
_cell.length_b   1.000
_cell.length_c   1.000
_cell.angle_alpha   90.00
_cell.angle_beta   90.00
_cell.angle_gamma   90.00
#
_symmetry.space_group_name_H-M   'P 1'
#
loop_
_entity.id
_entity.type
_entity.pdbx_description
1 polymer ?
#
loop_
_entity_poly.entity_id
_entity_poly.type
_entity_poly.pdbx_seq_one_letter_code
_entity_poly.pdbx_strand_id
1 'polypeptide(L)'
;MPARNGFSELAVQMFKNAADEESLKELLTSKYSEGDLIDYLQNEDPLVGRAAATALGLVGGMNVVPALVENLKNDDLRACLNTEIALWNVWSRSGDESVDKMLKTGKRHLKNENFTEAVEQFTAVIETSPNFAEGYNQRAIAYFMLEAWENALKDCKQTIKLNSHHFGAFAGMGHVYLRLGKIDEAVDAYKQALIINPNLVSIAESLMQLRRELQEE
;
A
#
# COMPACT_ATOMS: atom_id res chain seq x y z
N MET A 1 26.73 -21.08 2.31
CA MET A 1 26.86 -20.73 3.74
C MET A 1 26.88 -19.21 3.83
N PRO A 2 25.86 -18.53 4.35
CA PRO A 2 25.96 -17.09 4.60
C PRO A 2 26.67 -16.84 5.94
N ALA A 3 27.40 -15.73 5.98
CA ALA A 3 28.42 -15.43 6.97
C ALA A 3 27.90 -15.38 8.41
N ARG A 4 28.57 -16.14 9.28
CA ARG A 4 28.61 -15.88 10.73
C ARG A 4 29.51 -14.66 10.95
N ASN A 5 28.98 -13.65 11.64
CA ASN A 5 29.64 -12.44 12.16
C ASN A 5 29.57 -11.18 11.25
N GLY A 6 28.81 -10.19 11.72
CA GLY A 6 28.66 -8.87 11.08
C GLY A 6 27.36 -8.80 10.28
N PHE A 7 26.60 -7.72 10.49
CA PHE A 7 25.35 -7.38 9.80
C PHE A 7 25.26 -7.96 8.38
N SER A 8 24.12 -8.53 8.00
CA SER A 8 23.94 -9.06 6.65
C SER A 8 24.37 -8.02 5.61
N GLU A 9 25.03 -8.47 4.55
CA GLU A 9 25.53 -7.56 3.51
C GLU A 9 24.38 -6.67 3.00
N LEU A 10 23.17 -7.22 2.89
CA LEU A 10 21.96 -6.46 2.56
C LEU A 10 21.69 -5.31 3.53
N ALA A 11 21.65 -5.55 4.85
CA ALA A 11 21.39 -4.51 5.85
C ALA A 11 22.48 -3.42 5.82
N VAL A 12 23.74 -3.81 5.62
CA VAL A 12 24.86 -2.86 5.47
C VAL A 12 24.71 -2.00 4.22
N GLN A 13 24.34 -2.59 3.09
CA GLN A 13 24.17 -1.85 1.84
C GLN A 13 22.99 -0.88 1.89
N MET A 14 21.87 -1.27 2.51
CA MET A 14 20.73 -0.39 2.72
C MET A 14 21.10 0.83 3.56
N PHE A 15 21.94 0.66 4.59
CA PHE A 15 22.38 1.78 5.43
C PHE A 15 23.40 2.69 4.73
N LYS A 16 24.39 2.11 4.03
CA LYS A 16 25.49 2.88 3.41
C LYS A 16 25.03 3.75 2.24
N ASN A 17 24.01 3.30 1.49
CA ASN A 17 23.58 3.97 0.27
C ASN A 17 22.24 4.72 0.44
N ALA A 18 21.80 4.97 1.66
CA ALA A 18 20.51 5.62 1.95
C ALA A 18 20.37 7.05 1.39
N ALA A 19 21.46 7.68 0.94
CA ALA A 19 21.48 9.04 0.39
C ALA A 19 21.20 9.11 -1.12
N ASP A 20 21.26 7.99 -1.84
CA ASP A 20 21.01 7.93 -3.28
C ASP A 20 20.15 6.70 -3.63
N GLU A 21 18.86 6.96 -3.90
CA GLU A 21 17.88 5.91 -4.19
C GLU A 21 18.16 5.20 -5.52
N GLU A 22 18.68 5.90 -6.52
CA GLU A 22 18.91 5.34 -7.87
C GLU A 22 20.09 4.37 -7.83
N SER A 23 21.23 4.81 -7.29
CA SER A 23 22.39 3.93 -7.06
C SER A 23 22.04 2.73 -6.17
N LEU A 24 21.19 2.91 -5.16
CA LEU A 24 20.73 1.81 -4.31
C LEU A 24 19.86 0.81 -5.10
N LYS A 25 18.96 1.28 -5.97
CA LYS A 25 18.13 0.41 -6.82
C LYS A 25 18.98 -0.41 -7.80
N GLU A 26 19.99 0.20 -8.43
CA GLU A 26 20.93 -0.50 -9.32
C GLU A 26 21.74 -1.56 -8.55
N LEU A 27 22.22 -1.22 -7.36
CA LEU A 27 22.94 -2.16 -6.51
C LEU A 27 22.05 -3.35 -6.10
N LEU A 28 20.80 -3.09 -5.71
CA LEU A 28 19.88 -4.14 -5.28
C LEU A 28 19.54 -5.08 -6.43
N THR A 29 19.17 -4.54 -7.60
CA THR A 29 18.80 -5.34 -8.77
C THR A 29 19.96 -6.12 -9.38
N SER A 30 21.20 -5.63 -9.25
CA SER A 30 22.40 -6.35 -9.71
C SER A 30 22.84 -7.49 -8.78
N LYS A 31 22.47 -7.45 -7.50
CA LYS A 31 22.93 -8.41 -6.49
C LYS A 31 21.88 -9.41 -6.01
N TYR A 32 20.60 -9.04 -6.05
CA TYR A 32 19.53 -9.84 -5.46
C TYR A 32 18.37 -9.98 -6.44
N SER A 33 17.86 -11.21 -6.58
CA SER A 33 16.56 -11.43 -7.19
C SER A 33 15.44 -11.08 -6.21
N GLU A 34 14.23 -10.89 -6.73
CA GLU A 34 13.05 -10.71 -5.87
C GLU A 34 12.79 -11.94 -4.98
N GLY A 35 13.12 -13.15 -5.47
CA GLY A 35 13.04 -14.38 -4.67
C GLY A 35 14.00 -14.37 -3.48
N ASP A 36 15.25 -13.94 -3.69
CA ASP A 36 16.23 -13.81 -2.59
C ASP A 36 15.74 -12.83 -1.52
N LEU A 37 15.17 -11.69 -1.95
CA LEU A 37 14.64 -10.69 -1.04
C LEU A 37 13.38 -11.17 -0.31
N ILE A 38 12.52 -11.96 -0.96
CA ILE A 38 11.37 -12.60 -0.30
C ILE A 38 11.84 -13.57 0.78
N ASP A 39 12.83 -14.41 0.48
CA ASP A 39 13.38 -15.37 1.45
C ASP A 39 13.96 -14.66 2.68
N TYR A 40 14.54 -13.46 2.49
CA TYR A 40 15.06 -12.65 3.59
C TYR A 40 14.00 -12.02 4.49
N LEU A 41 12.72 -11.96 4.10
CA LEU A 41 11.66 -11.41 4.97
C LEU A 41 11.53 -12.19 6.29
N GLN A 42 11.72 -13.52 6.24
CA GLN A 42 11.59 -14.42 7.39
C GLN A 42 12.94 -14.79 8.02
N ASN A 43 13.96 -13.95 7.84
CA ASN A 43 15.28 -14.21 8.40
C ASN A 43 15.29 -14.13 9.94
N GLU A 44 16.10 -14.97 10.58
CA GLU A 44 16.25 -14.99 12.05
C GLU A 44 16.74 -13.65 12.62
N ASP A 45 17.55 -12.89 11.87
CA ASP A 45 17.95 -11.54 12.25
C ASP A 45 16.90 -10.52 11.75
N PRO A 46 16.18 -9.84 12.67
CA PRO A 46 15.12 -8.91 12.30
C PRO A 46 15.59 -7.72 11.45
N LEU A 47 16.88 -7.34 11.53
CA LEU A 47 17.42 -6.27 10.69
C LEU A 47 17.42 -6.66 9.22
N VAL A 48 17.64 -7.94 8.93
CA VAL A 48 17.64 -8.48 7.56
C VAL A 48 16.23 -8.47 6.99
N GLY A 49 15.24 -8.93 7.76
CA GLY A 49 13.83 -8.89 7.34
C GLY A 49 13.33 -7.48 7.06
N ARG A 50 13.67 -6.51 7.92
CA ARG A 50 13.34 -5.08 7.69
C ARG A 50 14.03 -4.51 6.45
N ALA A 51 15.31 -4.84 6.25
CA ALA A 51 16.07 -4.42 5.08
C ALA A 51 15.48 -5.02 3.80
N ALA A 52 15.08 -6.28 3.83
CA ALA A 52 14.44 -7.00 2.74
C ALA A 52 13.09 -6.38 2.37
N ALA A 53 12.22 -6.10 3.35
CA ALA A 53 10.96 -5.40 3.11
C ALA A 53 11.19 -4.05 2.41
N THR A 54 12.15 -3.27 2.89
CA THR A 54 12.50 -1.98 2.29
C THR A 54 13.04 -2.14 0.87
N ALA A 55 13.92 -3.11 0.62
CA ALA A 55 14.46 -3.41 -0.70
C ALA A 55 13.35 -3.82 -1.69
N LEU A 56 12.46 -4.74 -1.29
CA LEU A 56 11.28 -5.11 -2.08
C LEU A 56 10.38 -3.91 -2.38
N GLY A 57 10.23 -3.00 -1.42
CA GLY A 57 9.54 -1.74 -1.63
C GLY A 57 10.17 -0.89 -2.73
N LEU A 58 11.50 -0.88 -2.86
CA LEU A 58 12.22 -0.08 -3.86
C LEU A 58 12.26 -0.71 -5.24
N VAL A 59 12.50 -2.02 -5.33
CA VAL A 59 12.79 -2.71 -6.60
C VAL A 59 11.76 -3.77 -7.00
N GLY A 60 10.88 -4.19 -6.09
CA GLY A 60 9.93 -5.27 -6.33
C GLY A 60 8.75 -4.86 -7.21
N GLY A 61 8.25 -5.81 -8.00
CA GLY A 61 7.02 -5.70 -8.78
C GLY A 61 5.77 -6.20 -8.05
N MET A 62 4.63 -6.26 -8.75
CA MET A 62 3.37 -6.73 -8.19
C MET A 62 3.39 -8.19 -7.71
N ASN A 63 4.31 -9.00 -8.22
CA ASN A 63 4.50 -10.39 -7.84
C ASN A 63 5.03 -10.57 -6.40
N VAL A 64 5.64 -9.54 -5.79
CA VAL A 64 6.13 -9.62 -4.40
C VAL A 64 5.03 -9.32 -3.37
N VAL A 65 3.89 -8.79 -3.81
CA VAL A 65 2.78 -8.35 -2.94
C VAL A 65 2.28 -9.46 -2.02
N PRO A 66 2.05 -10.72 -2.46
CA PRO A 66 1.58 -11.77 -1.55
C PRO A 66 2.54 -12.05 -0.39
N ALA A 67 3.86 -12.03 -0.65
CA ALA A 67 4.87 -12.24 0.39
C ALA A 67 4.92 -11.07 1.38
N LEU A 68 4.80 -9.83 0.89
CA LEU A 68 4.71 -8.64 1.74
C LEU A 68 3.43 -8.66 2.59
N VAL A 69 2.27 -9.04 2.03
CA VAL A 69 1.02 -9.14 2.79
C VAL A 69 1.14 -10.16 3.92
N GLU A 70 1.76 -11.31 3.67
CA GLU A 70 2.00 -12.28 4.76
C GLU A 70 2.94 -11.70 5.83
N ASN A 71 3.97 -10.95 5.42
CA ASN A 71 4.89 -10.30 6.35
C ASN A 71 4.27 -9.15 7.16
N LEU A 72 3.05 -8.68 6.86
CA LEU A 72 2.31 -7.75 7.74
C LEU A 72 1.87 -8.41 9.05
N LYS A 73 1.90 -9.73 9.15
CA LYS A 73 1.55 -10.49 10.36
C LYS A 73 2.78 -10.82 11.24
N ASN A 74 3.93 -10.22 10.94
CA ASN A 74 5.17 -10.46 11.66
C ASN A 74 5.08 -9.93 13.11
N ASP A 75 5.72 -10.62 14.06
CA ASP A 75 5.79 -10.19 15.45
C ASP A 75 6.60 -8.89 15.63
N ASP A 76 7.52 -8.61 14.70
CA ASP A 76 8.30 -7.37 14.67
C ASP A 76 7.52 -6.23 14.02
N LEU A 77 6.93 -5.37 14.84
CA LEU A 77 6.16 -4.20 14.40
C LEU A 77 6.93 -3.27 13.43
N ARG A 78 8.26 -3.20 13.55
CA ARG A 78 9.06 -2.41 12.58
C ARG A 78 9.09 -3.10 11.22
N ALA A 79 9.22 -4.43 11.18
CA ALA A 79 9.12 -5.18 9.93
C ALA A 79 7.74 -4.98 9.29
N CYS A 80 6.65 -4.99 10.07
CA CYS A 80 5.30 -4.69 9.58
C CYS A 80 5.22 -3.29 8.99
N LEU A 81 5.77 -2.26 9.66
CA LEU A 81 5.78 -0.89 9.14
C LEU A 81 6.60 -0.76 7.86
N ASN A 82 7.81 -1.33 7.81
CA ASN A 82 8.64 -1.36 6.60
C ASN A 82 7.91 -2.04 5.44
N THR A 83 7.17 -3.11 5.73
CA THR A 83 6.38 -3.88 4.77
C THR A 83 5.18 -3.10 4.25
N GLU A 84 4.48 -2.38 5.13
CA GLU A 84 3.38 -1.51 4.73
C GLU A 84 3.88 -0.42 3.77
N ILE A 85 4.98 0.25 4.10
CA ILE A 85 5.63 1.24 3.24
C ILE A 85 6.05 0.61 1.90
N ALA A 86 6.58 -0.61 1.94
CA ALA A 86 6.97 -1.34 0.73
C ALA A 86 5.79 -1.60 -0.20
N LEU A 87 4.64 -2.02 0.34
CA LEU A 87 3.41 -2.20 -0.44
C LEU A 87 2.96 -0.91 -1.11
N TRP A 88 2.95 0.21 -0.36
CA TRP A 88 2.60 1.52 -0.94
C TRP A 88 3.54 1.95 -2.07
N ASN A 89 4.83 1.66 -1.93
CA ASN A 89 5.82 1.96 -2.96
C ASN A 89 5.63 1.08 -4.20
N VAL A 90 5.37 -0.22 -4.03
CA VAL A 90 5.07 -1.14 -5.14
C VAL A 90 3.80 -0.70 -5.87
N TRP A 91 2.72 -0.43 -5.14
CA TRP A 91 1.44 -0.03 -5.74
C TRP A 91 1.46 1.35 -6.38
N SER A 92 2.39 2.23 -5.99
CA SER A 92 2.54 3.56 -6.59
C SER A 92 3.36 3.58 -7.87
N ARG A 93 3.93 2.45 -8.31
CA ARG A 93 4.66 2.33 -9.58
C ARG A 93 3.78 1.66 -10.63
N SER A 94 3.45 2.39 -11.67
CA SER A 94 2.68 1.87 -12.82
C SER A 94 3.55 1.10 -13.81
N GLY A 95 4.88 1.25 -13.74
CA GLY A 95 5.81 0.78 -14.76
C GLY A 95 6.04 1.77 -15.91
N ASP A 96 5.35 2.91 -15.89
CA ASP A 96 5.55 4.02 -16.82
C ASP A 96 5.82 5.32 -16.04
N GLU A 97 7.01 5.90 -16.24
CA GLU A 97 7.44 7.11 -15.53
C GLU A 97 6.50 8.30 -15.77
N SER A 98 5.91 8.41 -16.97
CA SER A 98 4.99 9.48 -17.31
C SER A 98 3.71 9.38 -16.48
N VAL A 99 3.18 8.16 -16.34
CA VAL A 99 1.99 7.85 -15.54
C VAL A 99 2.28 8.07 -14.05
N ASP A 100 3.46 7.67 -13.57
CA ASP A 100 3.89 7.90 -12.19
C ASP A 100 4.02 9.40 -11.87
N LYS A 101 4.47 10.21 -12.84
CA LYS A 101 4.52 11.66 -12.71
C LYS A 101 3.14 12.30 -12.69
N MET A 102 2.20 11.79 -13.49
CA MET A 102 0.79 12.20 -13.44
C MET A 102 0.17 11.87 -12.09
N LEU A 103 0.40 10.66 -11.57
CA LEU A 103 -0.04 10.23 -10.24
C LEU A 103 0.50 11.16 -9.15
N LYS A 104 1.80 11.49 -9.18
CA LYS A 104 2.43 12.45 -8.25
C LYS A 104 1.79 13.84 -8.34
N THR A 105 1.42 14.28 -9.55
CA THR A 105 0.75 15.56 -9.78
C THR A 105 -0.67 15.55 -9.18
N GLY A 106 -1.45 14.50 -9.40
CA GLY A 106 -2.76 14.34 -8.76
C GLY A 106 -2.67 14.30 -7.23
N LYS A 107 -1.68 13.57 -6.67
CA LYS A 107 -1.42 13.53 -5.22
C LYS A 107 -1.06 14.91 -4.65
N ARG A 108 -0.37 15.76 -5.42
CA ARG A 108 -0.10 17.16 -5.03
C ARG A 108 -1.39 18.01 -5.01
N HIS A 109 -2.28 17.83 -5.97
CA HIS A 109 -3.59 18.49 -5.95
C HIS A 109 -4.41 18.08 -4.72
N LEU A 110 -4.45 16.77 -4.38
CA LEU A 110 -5.07 16.30 -3.14
C LEU A 110 -4.51 16.99 -1.90
N LYS A 111 -3.18 17.05 -1.78
CA LYS A 111 -2.50 17.69 -0.64
C LYS A 111 -2.82 19.17 -0.51
N ASN A 112 -3.05 19.84 -1.63
CA ASN A 112 -3.43 21.25 -1.69
C ASN A 112 -4.95 21.48 -1.65
N GLU A 113 -5.74 20.44 -1.38
CA GLU A 113 -7.21 20.47 -1.34
C GLU A 113 -7.88 20.86 -2.67
N ASN A 114 -7.14 20.76 -3.79
CA ASN A 114 -7.65 20.96 -5.15
C ASN A 114 -8.30 19.67 -5.67
N PHE A 115 -9.41 19.26 -5.07
CA PHE A 115 -9.96 17.92 -5.29
C PHE A 115 -10.50 17.70 -6.72
N THR A 116 -11.07 18.72 -7.36
CA THR A 116 -11.55 18.63 -8.75
C THR A 116 -10.39 18.39 -9.71
N GLU A 117 -9.31 19.16 -9.57
CA GLU A 117 -8.10 19.00 -10.36
C GLU A 117 -7.43 17.65 -10.09
N ALA A 118 -7.48 17.16 -8.84
CA ALA A 118 -7.02 15.81 -8.52
C ALA A 118 -7.83 14.74 -9.28
N VAL A 119 -9.17 14.85 -9.31
CA VAL A 119 -10.03 13.94 -10.09
C VAL A 119 -9.69 13.94 -11.58
N GLU A 120 -9.46 15.12 -12.17
CA GLU A 120 -9.06 15.25 -13.57
C GLU A 120 -7.73 14.56 -13.84
N GLN A 121 -6.72 14.81 -12.99
CA GLN A 121 -5.40 14.19 -13.12
C GLN A 121 -5.45 12.67 -12.96
N PHE A 122 -6.17 12.14 -11.98
CA PHE A 122 -6.30 10.69 -11.82
C PHE A 122 -7.15 10.05 -12.91
N THR A 123 -8.09 10.79 -13.52
CA THR A 123 -8.80 10.32 -14.71
C THR A 123 -7.84 10.13 -15.88
N ALA A 124 -6.94 11.10 -16.12
CA ALA A 124 -5.91 10.96 -17.15
C ALA A 124 -4.94 9.78 -16.86
N VAL A 125 -4.58 9.54 -15.60
CA VAL A 125 -3.81 8.35 -15.17
C VAL A 125 -4.53 7.06 -15.59
N ILE A 126 -5.83 6.97 -15.31
CA ILE A 126 -6.66 5.79 -15.62
C ILE A 126 -6.84 5.61 -17.13
N GLU A 127 -7.02 6.69 -17.89
CA GLU A 127 -7.13 6.62 -19.34
C GLU A 127 -5.85 6.12 -20.01
N THR A 128 -4.69 6.50 -19.46
CA THR A 128 -3.38 6.06 -19.95
C THR A 128 -3.06 4.63 -19.50
N SER A 129 -3.38 4.29 -18.24
CA SER A 129 -3.07 3.01 -17.61
C SER A 129 -4.30 2.42 -16.91
N PRO A 130 -5.27 1.85 -17.66
CA PRO A 130 -6.55 1.39 -17.11
C PRO A 130 -6.45 0.18 -16.17
N ASN A 131 -5.30 -0.50 -16.14
CA ASN A 131 -5.05 -1.61 -15.21
C ASN A 131 -4.25 -1.18 -13.97
N PHE A 132 -3.95 0.11 -13.81
CA PHE A 132 -3.20 0.62 -12.67
C PHE A 132 -4.13 0.95 -11.49
N ALA A 133 -4.20 0.03 -10.53
CA ALA A 133 -5.14 0.10 -9.41
C ALA A 133 -5.05 1.41 -8.61
N GLU A 134 -3.83 1.90 -8.36
CA GLU A 134 -3.61 3.10 -7.54
C GLU A 134 -4.19 4.39 -8.17
N GLY A 135 -4.33 4.44 -9.50
CA GLY A 135 -5.04 5.56 -10.16
C GLY A 135 -6.50 5.65 -9.72
N TYR A 136 -7.20 4.51 -9.66
CA TYR A 136 -8.57 4.44 -9.15
C TYR A 136 -8.64 4.73 -7.66
N ASN A 137 -7.74 4.17 -6.85
CA ASN A 137 -7.71 4.40 -5.41
C ASN A 137 -7.57 5.90 -5.08
N GLN A 138 -6.64 6.58 -5.73
CA GLN A 138 -6.41 8.01 -5.51
C GLN A 138 -7.58 8.87 -6.01
N ARG A 139 -8.23 8.48 -7.11
CA ARG A 139 -9.47 9.14 -7.56
C ARG A 139 -10.64 8.90 -6.61
N ALA A 140 -10.73 7.72 -6.00
CA ALA A 140 -11.73 7.43 -4.97
C ALA A 140 -11.55 8.34 -3.75
N ILE A 141 -10.30 8.58 -3.32
CA ILE A 141 -9.99 9.54 -2.25
C ILE A 141 -10.44 10.94 -2.65
N ALA A 142 -10.13 11.40 -3.88
CA ALA A 142 -10.57 12.71 -4.35
C ALA A 142 -12.10 12.85 -4.39
N TYR A 143 -12.81 11.82 -4.88
CA TYR A 143 -14.27 11.78 -4.86
C TYR A 143 -14.85 11.77 -3.45
N PHE A 144 -14.21 11.08 -2.51
CA PHE A 144 -14.62 11.10 -1.10
C PHE A 144 -14.52 12.52 -0.53
N MET A 145 -13.44 13.25 -0.82
CA MET A 145 -13.28 14.64 -0.38
C MET A 145 -14.29 15.60 -1.03
N LEU A 146 -14.78 15.28 -2.23
CA LEU A 146 -15.85 16.00 -2.93
C LEU A 146 -17.27 15.55 -2.54
N GLU A 147 -17.40 14.62 -1.59
CA GLU A 147 -18.68 14.04 -1.20
C GLU A 147 -19.41 13.27 -2.32
N ALA A 148 -18.69 12.85 -3.36
CA ALA A 148 -19.20 12.03 -4.45
C ALA A 148 -19.11 10.54 -4.09
N TRP A 149 -19.92 10.10 -3.13
CA TRP A 149 -19.83 8.78 -2.51
C TRP A 149 -19.97 7.61 -3.48
N GLU A 150 -20.92 7.67 -4.42
CA GLU A 150 -21.15 6.62 -5.40
C GLU A 150 -19.95 6.45 -6.35
N ASN A 151 -19.34 7.57 -6.74
CA ASN A 151 -18.13 7.58 -7.56
C ASN A 151 -16.93 7.02 -6.79
N ALA A 152 -16.74 7.44 -5.53
CA ALA A 152 -15.72 6.90 -4.66
C ALA A 152 -15.87 5.39 -4.48
N LEU A 153 -17.09 4.91 -4.20
CA LEU A 153 -17.39 3.49 -4.04
C LEU A 153 -17.07 2.69 -5.31
N LYS A 154 -17.41 3.23 -6.48
CA LYS A 154 -17.12 2.60 -7.77
C LYS A 154 -15.62 2.43 -7.99
N ASP A 155 -14.83 3.46 -7.69
CA ASP A 155 -13.37 3.42 -7.85
C ASP A 155 -12.68 2.55 -6.78
N CYS A 156 -13.18 2.49 -5.54
CA CYS A 156 -12.72 1.52 -4.55
C CYS A 156 -12.92 0.08 -5.04
N LYS A 157 -14.11 -0.24 -5.58
CA LYS A 157 -14.40 -1.59 -6.13
C LYS A 157 -13.50 -1.93 -7.32
N GLN A 158 -13.25 -0.97 -8.20
CA GLN A 158 -12.34 -1.17 -9.32
C GLN A 158 -10.89 -1.37 -8.87
N THR A 159 -10.44 -0.65 -7.83
CA THR A 159 -9.13 -0.87 -7.21
C THR A 159 -9.00 -2.30 -6.69
N ILE A 160 -9.99 -2.79 -5.94
CA ILE A 160 -9.99 -4.15 -5.36
C ILE A 160 -10.03 -5.23 -6.46
N LYS A 161 -10.73 -4.97 -7.57
CA LYS A 161 -10.75 -5.87 -8.73
C LYS A 161 -9.38 -6.01 -9.38
N LEU A 162 -8.62 -4.91 -9.45
CA LEU A 162 -7.27 -4.89 -10.04
C LEU A 162 -6.20 -5.36 -9.05
N ASN A 163 -6.38 -5.09 -7.76
CA ASN A 163 -5.49 -5.50 -6.68
C ASN A 163 -6.32 -5.92 -5.45
N SER A 164 -6.54 -7.22 -5.29
CA SER A 164 -7.30 -7.80 -4.19
C SER A 164 -6.62 -7.68 -2.82
N HIS A 165 -5.35 -7.28 -2.77
CA HIS A 165 -4.60 -7.06 -1.53
C HIS A 165 -4.58 -5.58 -1.10
N HIS A 166 -5.35 -4.70 -1.75
CA HIS A 166 -5.29 -3.27 -1.48
C HIS A 166 -6.10 -2.88 -0.23
N PHE A 167 -5.51 -3.07 0.95
CA PHE A 167 -6.18 -2.82 2.24
C PHE A 167 -6.69 -1.37 2.40
N GLY A 168 -6.00 -0.37 1.82
CA GLY A 168 -6.48 1.01 1.85
C GLY A 168 -7.76 1.25 1.04
N ALA A 169 -8.01 0.45 0.01
CA ALA A 169 -9.23 0.58 -0.80
C ALA A 169 -10.42 -0.07 -0.09
N PHE A 170 -10.18 -1.17 0.64
CA PHE A 170 -11.17 -1.74 1.55
C PHE A 170 -11.51 -0.77 2.69
N ALA A 171 -10.50 -0.14 3.30
CA ALA A 171 -10.72 0.89 4.32
C ALA A 171 -11.50 2.09 3.76
N GLY A 172 -11.10 2.62 2.61
CA GLY A 172 -11.82 3.69 1.89
C GLY A 172 -13.26 3.31 1.58
N MET A 173 -13.50 2.08 1.13
CA MET A 173 -14.84 1.55 0.90
C MET A 173 -15.69 1.53 2.18
N GLY A 174 -15.10 1.14 3.32
CA GLY A 174 -15.77 1.21 4.62
C GLY A 174 -16.16 2.63 5.01
N HIS A 175 -15.26 3.60 4.83
CA HIS A 175 -15.56 5.02 5.06
C HIS A 175 -16.69 5.52 4.16
N VAL A 176 -16.69 5.17 2.87
CA VAL A 176 -17.75 5.54 1.93
C VAL A 176 -19.09 4.92 2.34
N TYR A 177 -19.11 3.65 2.76
CA TYR A 177 -20.33 2.99 3.21
C TYR A 177 -20.93 3.65 4.45
N LEU A 178 -20.10 4.11 5.40
CA LEU A 178 -20.59 4.90 6.54
C LEU A 178 -21.25 6.21 6.10
N ARG A 179 -20.65 6.94 5.13
CA ARG A 179 -21.27 8.17 4.59
C ARG A 179 -22.61 7.90 3.90
N LEU A 180 -22.80 6.68 3.39
CA LEU A 180 -24.05 6.22 2.77
C LEU A 180 -25.05 5.60 3.77
N GLY A 181 -24.72 5.54 5.07
CA GLY A 181 -25.56 4.91 6.10
C GLY A 181 -25.63 3.39 6.02
N LYS A 182 -24.68 2.75 5.33
CA LYS A 182 -24.61 1.31 5.08
C LYS A 182 -23.66 0.64 6.06
N ILE A 183 -24.11 0.50 7.31
CA ILE A 183 -23.25 0.09 8.43
C ILE A 183 -22.74 -1.34 8.27
N ASP A 184 -23.59 -2.29 7.89
CA ASP A 184 -23.20 -3.69 7.70
C ASP A 184 -22.11 -3.83 6.62
N GLU A 185 -22.27 -3.15 5.47
CA GLU A 185 -21.28 -3.16 4.41
C GLU A 185 -19.98 -2.46 4.81
N ALA A 186 -20.04 -1.42 5.66
CA ALA A 186 -18.85 -0.78 6.21
C ALA A 186 -18.06 -1.73 7.12
N VAL A 187 -18.78 -2.44 8.01
CA VAL A 187 -18.22 -3.46 8.89
C VAL A 187 -17.51 -4.55 8.09
N ASP A 188 -18.12 -5.04 7.01
CA ASP A 188 -17.51 -6.07 6.17
C ASP A 188 -16.29 -5.55 5.40
N ALA A 189 -16.33 -4.32 4.88
CA ALA A 189 -15.19 -3.70 4.22
C ALA A 189 -13.99 -3.52 5.18
N TYR A 190 -14.23 -3.04 6.41
CA TYR A 190 -13.17 -2.94 7.42
C TYR A 190 -12.61 -4.29 7.86
N LYS A 191 -13.44 -5.33 7.98
CA LYS A 191 -12.94 -6.70 8.23
C LYS A 191 -11.98 -7.14 7.13
N GLN A 192 -12.32 -6.91 5.86
CA GLN A 192 -11.44 -7.28 4.74
C GLN A 192 -10.12 -6.49 4.77
N ALA A 193 -10.14 -5.19 5.09
CA ALA A 193 -8.93 -4.40 5.27
C ALA A 193 -8.02 -4.99 6.37
N LEU A 194 -8.59 -5.39 7.51
CA LEU A 194 -7.86 -5.94 8.65
C LEU A 194 -7.38 -7.39 8.44
N ILE A 195 -8.05 -8.17 7.59
CA ILE A 195 -7.55 -9.49 7.18
C ILE A 195 -6.23 -9.36 6.42
N ILE A 196 -6.11 -8.33 5.58
CA ILE A 196 -4.91 -8.07 4.77
C ILE A 196 -3.83 -7.39 5.61
N ASN A 197 -4.18 -6.28 6.28
CA ASN A 197 -3.27 -5.57 7.19
C ASN A 197 -3.88 -5.50 8.59
N PRO A 198 -3.49 -6.39 9.52
CA PRO A 198 -4.04 -6.40 10.88
C PRO A 198 -3.55 -5.22 11.73
N ASN A 199 -2.59 -4.42 11.26
CA ASN A 199 -1.98 -3.32 12.00
C ASN A 199 -2.69 -1.96 11.80
N LEU A 200 -3.82 -1.93 11.10
CA LEU A 200 -4.60 -0.71 10.86
C LEU A 200 -5.39 -0.31 12.13
N VAL A 201 -4.72 0.31 13.09
CA VAL A 201 -5.28 0.67 14.41
C VAL A 201 -6.59 1.45 14.31
N SER A 202 -6.62 2.51 13.49
CA SER A 202 -7.82 3.35 13.32
C SER A 202 -9.02 2.59 12.74
N ILE A 203 -8.76 1.62 11.85
CA ILE A 203 -9.80 0.77 11.26
C ILE A 203 -10.29 -0.26 12.28
N ALA A 204 -9.40 -0.82 13.09
CA ALA A 204 -9.77 -1.71 14.19
C ALA A 204 -10.65 -0.98 15.23
N GLU A 205 -10.28 0.24 15.61
CA GLU A 205 -11.08 1.09 16.50
C GLU A 205 -12.46 1.39 15.91
N SER A 206 -12.51 1.81 14.64
CA SER A 206 -13.78 2.08 13.93
C SER A 206 -14.67 0.84 13.89
N LEU A 207 -14.11 -0.34 13.59
CA LEU A 207 -14.84 -1.59 13.57
C LEU A 207 -15.37 -1.98 14.97
N MET A 208 -14.58 -1.76 16.03
CA MET A 208 -15.04 -2.01 17.40
C MET A 208 -16.21 -1.11 17.79
N GLN A 209 -16.16 0.18 17.41
CA GLN A 209 -17.23 1.12 17.67
C GLN A 209 -18.53 0.70 16.96
N LEU A 210 -18.48 0.46 15.65
CA LEU A 210 -19.68 0.07 14.87
C LEU A 210 -20.33 -1.21 15.40
N ARG A 211 -19.52 -2.18 15.87
CA ARG A 211 -20.06 -3.41 16.46
C ARG A 211 -20.78 -3.20 17.78
N ARG A 212 -20.40 -2.18 18.56
CA ARG A 212 -21.12 -1.82 19.78
C ARG A 212 -22.46 -1.19 19.45
N GLU A 213 -22.48 -0.27 18.49
CA GLU A 213 -23.71 0.38 18.00
C GLU A 213 -24.72 -0.66 17.50
N LEU A 214 -24.29 -1.65 16.72
CA LEU A 214 -25.15 -2.76 16.25
C LEU A 214 -25.63 -3.74 17.34
N GLN A 215 -25.00 -3.74 18.53
CA GLN A 215 -25.45 -4.55 19.67
C GLN A 215 -26.42 -3.80 20.59
N GLU A 216 -26.54 -2.48 20.42
CA GLU A 216 -27.41 -1.60 21.20
C GLU A 216 -28.76 -1.32 20.52
N GLU A 217 -28.92 -1.69 19.24
CA GLU A 217 -30.17 -1.65 18.45
C GLU A 217 -31.00 -2.95 18.54
#